data_AF-A0A435JC12-F1
#
_entry.id   AF-A0A435JC12-F1
#
_cell.length_a   1.000
_cell.length_b   1.000
_cell.length_c   1.000
_cell.angle_alpha   90.00
_cell.angle_beta   90.00
_cell.angle_gamma   90.00
#
_symmetry.space_group_name_H-M   'P 1'
#
loop_
_entity.id
_entity.type
_entity.pdbx_description
1 polymer ?
#
loop_
_entity_poly.entity_id
_entity_poly.type
_entity_poly.pdbx_seq_one_letter_code
_entity_poly.pdbx_strand_id
1 'polypeptide(L)'
;MKTITAGLAALLLSTAASFAADAWKEAEVNGAKIYTDANGMTLYTYDKDEKGKSNCYDKCATNWPPLKAEAGAKADDEWSVVDRTDGTKMWAYDGKPVY
;
A
#
# COMPACT_ATOMS: atom_id res chain seq x y z
N MET A 1 -15.49 59.54 16.80
CA MET A 1 -15.45 58.90 15.46
C MET A 1 -14.05 58.35 15.22
N LYS A 2 -13.97 57.16 14.61
CA LYS A 2 -12.76 56.48 14.06
C LYS A 2 -11.95 55.66 15.07
N THR A 3 -12.41 54.46 15.43
CA THR A 3 -12.24 53.14 14.75
C THR A 3 -11.00 52.39 15.25
N ILE A 4 -11.27 51.37 16.06
CA ILE A 4 -10.38 50.33 16.56
C ILE A 4 -10.20 49.30 15.44
N THR A 5 -8.98 49.08 14.96
CA THR A 5 -8.65 47.96 14.07
C THR A 5 -8.05 46.83 14.92
N ALA A 6 -8.90 45.86 15.25
CA ALA A 6 -8.48 44.57 15.81
C ALA A 6 -7.82 43.75 14.68
N GLY A 7 -6.54 43.44 14.83
CA GLY A 7 -5.81 42.54 13.94
C GLY A 7 -6.26 41.11 14.16
N LEU A 8 -7.05 40.58 13.21
CA LEU A 8 -7.41 39.17 13.16
C LEU A 8 -6.19 38.37 12.68
N ALA A 9 -5.45 37.76 13.60
CA ALA A 9 -4.43 36.77 13.25
C ALA A 9 -5.15 35.48 12.82
N ALA A 10 -5.37 35.33 11.51
CA ALA A 10 -5.85 34.09 10.92
C ALA A 10 -4.74 33.03 11.00
N LEU A 11 -4.79 32.19 12.04
CA LEU A 11 -4.04 30.95 12.11
C LEU A 11 -4.54 30.02 10.99
N LEU A 12 -3.81 30.00 9.87
CA LEU A 12 -3.95 28.97 8.84
C LEU A 12 -3.48 27.65 9.45
N LEU A 13 -4.42 26.88 10.01
CA LEU A 13 -4.21 25.46 10.31
C LEU A 13 -4.01 24.75 8.97
N SER A 14 -2.76 24.58 8.57
CA SER A 14 -2.38 23.68 7.49
C SER A 14 -2.75 22.26 7.91
N THR A 15 -3.92 21.78 7.47
CA THR A 15 -4.23 20.35 7.51
C THR A 15 -3.27 19.66 6.55
N ALA A 16 -2.14 19.18 7.07
CA ALA A 16 -1.34 18.19 6.38
C ALA A 16 -2.20 16.92 6.29
N ALA A 17 -2.94 16.78 5.18
CA ALA A 17 -3.52 15.51 4.83
C ALA A 17 -2.35 14.55 4.59
N SER A 18 -2.14 13.61 5.50
CA SER A 18 -1.22 12.51 5.27
C SER A 18 -1.77 11.68 4.12
N PHE A 19 -1.31 11.97 2.91
CA PHE A 19 -1.54 11.09 1.76
C PHE A 19 -0.75 9.81 2.05
N ALA A 20 -1.46 8.73 2.40
CA ALA A 20 -0.87 7.41 2.40
C ALA A 20 -0.40 7.14 0.96
N ALA A 21 0.89 6.92 0.77
CA ALA A 21 1.41 6.54 -0.54
C ALA A 21 0.79 5.20 -0.94
N ASP A 22 0.29 5.10 -2.17
CA ASP A 22 -0.30 3.87 -2.69
C ASP A 22 0.73 2.75 -2.67
N ALA A 23 0.34 1.58 -2.16
CA ALA A 23 1.25 0.44 -2.05
C ALA A 23 1.54 -0.21 -3.42
N TRP A 24 0.64 -0.06 -4.38
CA TRP A 24 0.82 -0.51 -5.76
C TRP A 24 0.33 0.54 -6.76
N LYS A 25 0.74 0.40 -8.02
CA LYS A 25 0.30 1.20 -9.16
C LYS A 25 -0.12 0.29 -10.30
N GLU A 26 -1.18 0.66 -11.00
CA GLU A 26 -1.55 0.01 -12.26
C GLU A 26 -0.63 0.49 -13.39
N ALA A 27 -0.22 -0.41 -14.27
CA ALA A 27 0.49 -0.10 -15.50
C ALA A 27 -0.03 -0.99 -16.65
N GLU A 28 0.21 -0.55 -17.89
CA GLU A 28 -0.12 -1.32 -19.08
C GLU A 28 1.15 -1.65 -19.86
N VAL A 29 1.32 -2.92 -20.21
CA VAL A 29 2.42 -3.39 -21.05
C VAL A 29 1.82 -4.23 -22.18
N ASN A 30 1.98 -3.75 -23.42
CA ASN A 30 1.42 -4.41 -24.62
C ASN A 30 -0.09 -4.69 -24.55
N GLY A 31 -0.88 -3.78 -23.97
CA GLY A 31 -2.33 -3.96 -23.79
C GLY A 31 -2.73 -4.86 -22.62
N ALA A 32 -1.77 -5.37 -21.83
CA ALA A 32 -2.05 -6.14 -20.63
C ALA A 32 -1.89 -5.26 -19.38
N LYS A 33 -2.90 -5.28 -18.51
CA LYS A 33 -2.83 -4.64 -17.19
C LYS A 33 -1.90 -5.42 -16.28
N ILE A 34 -0.95 -4.73 -15.67
CA ILE A 34 -0.05 -5.24 -14.65
C ILE A 34 -0.08 -4.32 -13.43
N TYR A 35 0.48 -4.81 -12.33
CA TYR A 35 0.67 -4.03 -11.11
C TYR A 35 2.15 -3.91 -10.79
N THR A 36 2.52 -2.74 -10.27
CA THR A 36 3.88 -2.43 -9.86
C THR A 36 3.90 -1.88 -8.43
N ASP A 37 5.02 -1.99 -7.74
CA ASP A 37 5.24 -1.31 -6.47
C ASP A 37 5.41 0.21 -6.66
N ALA A 38 5.63 0.94 -5.56
CA ALA A 38 5.84 2.39 -5.60
C ALA A 38 7.06 2.80 -6.46
N ASN A 39 8.05 1.92 -6.62
CA ASN A 39 9.29 2.13 -7.38
C ASN A 39 9.16 1.73 -8.87
N GLY A 40 8.02 1.16 -9.28
CA GLY A 40 7.77 0.72 -10.66
C GLY A 40 8.24 -0.72 -10.93
N MET A 41 8.55 -1.51 -9.91
CA MET A 41 8.89 -2.93 -10.03
C MET A 41 7.61 -3.74 -10.16
N THR A 42 7.52 -4.63 -11.16
CA THR A 42 6.34 -5.49 -11.34
C THR A 42 6.13 -6.41 -10.15
N LEU A 43 4.87 -6.54 -9.71
CA LEU A 43 4.47 -7.44 -8.64
C LEU A 43 4.22 -8.85 -9.17
N TYR A 44 4.65 -9.84 -8.39
CA TYR A 44 4.51 -11.25 -8.73
C TYR A 44 3.81 -12.03 -7.62
N THR A 45 3.27 -13.20 -7.95
CA THR A 45 2.72 -14.16 -6.99
C THR A 45 3.67 -15.34 -6.83
N TYR A 46 3.69 -15.96 -5.65
CA TYR A 46 4.47 -17.17 -5.42
C TYR A 46 3.61 -18.43 -5.58
N ASP A 47 4.02 -19.36 -6.44
CA ASP A 47 3.22 -20.56 -6.80
C ASP A 47 2.87 -21.46 -5.61
N LYS A 48 3.68 -21.46 -4.55
CA LYS A 48 3.41 -22.28 -3.36
C LYS A 48 2.52 -21.57 -2.34
N ASP A 49 2.13 -20.32 -2.59
CA ASP A 49 1.18 -19.64 -1.71
C ASP A 49 -0.23 -20.21 -1.87
N GLU A 50 -0.97 -20.14 -0.77
CA GLU A 50 -2.40 -20.48 -0.73
C GLU A 50 -3.22 -19.17 -0.78
N LYS A 51 -4.51 -19.29 -1.07
CA LYS A 51 -5.39 -18.11 -1.05
C LYS A 51 -5.42 -17.50 0.35
N GLY A 52 -5.03 -16.23 0.45
CA GLY A 52 -4.96 -15.47 1.69
C GLY A 52 -3.84 -15.89 2.64
N LYS A 53 -2.84 -16.65 2.16
CA LYS A 53 -1.76 -17.16 3.01
C LYS A 53 -0.45 -17.32 2.26
N SER A 54 0.56 -16.60 2.72
CA SER A 54 1.94 -16.75 2.23
C SER A 54 2.60 -17.99 2.86
N ASN A 55 3.31 -18.74 2.03
CA ASN A 55 4.27 -19.80 2.39
C ASN A 55 5.72 -19.35 2.12
N CYS A 56 5.95 -18.09 1.72
CA CYS A 56 7.26 -17.50 1.46
C CYS A 56 7.81 -16.77 2.70
N TYR A 57 8.80 -17.39 3.36
CA TYR A 57 9.49 -16.88 4.55
C TYR A 57 11.01 -17.06 4.44
N ASP A 58 11.74 -16.48 5.39
CA ASP A 58 13.19 -16.58 5.50
C ASP A 58 13.92 -16.20 4.21
N LYS A 59 14.68 -17.14 3.63
CA LYS A 59 15.42 -16.91 2.39
C LYS A 59 14.50 -16.61 1.21
N CYS A 60 13.27 -17.13 1.21
CA CYS A 60 12.29 -16.80 0.18
C CYS A 60 11.93 -15.31 0.25
N ALA A 61 11.53 -14.82 1.42
CA ALA A 61 11.16 -13.42 1.64
C ALA A 61 12.35 -12.44 1.52
N THR A 62 13.59 -12.93 1.61
CA THR A 62 14.79 -12.12 1.31
C THR A 62 14.96 -11.91 -0.20
N ASN A 63 14.68 -12.93 -1.00
CA ASN A 63 14.84 -12.87 -2.45
C ASN A 63 13.62 -12.28 -3.15
N TRP A 64 12.43 -12.51 -2.58
CA TRP A 64 11.14 -12.01 -3.03
C TRP A 64 10.46 -11.32 -1.85
N PRO A 65 10.79 -10.05 -1.57
CA PRO A 65 10.22 -9.32 -0.46
C PRO A 65 8.70 -9.19 -0.62
N PRO A 66 7.90 -9.42 0.43
CA PRO A 66 6.46 -9.25 0.36
C PRO A 66 6.11 -7.77 0.17
N LEU A 67 5.08 -7.49 -0.64
CA LEU A 67 4.52 -6.15 -0.70
C LEU A 67 3.80 -5.84 0.61
N LYS A 68 4.47 -5.09 1.48
CA LYS A 68 4.00 -4.82 2.84
C LYS A 68 2.70 -4.00 2.83
N ALA A 69 1.76 -4.40 3.68
CA ALA A 69 0.57 -3.63 3.98
C ALA A 69 0.81 -2.84 5.27
N GLU A 70 0.70 -1.51 5.19
CA GLU A 70 0.88 -0.64 6.34
C GLU A 70 -0.26 -0.79 7.36
N ALA A 71 -0.01 -0.35 8.60
CA ALA A 71 -1.02 -0.38 9.63
C ALA A 71 -2.24 0.46 9.22
N GLY A 72 -3.43 -0.14 9.31
CA GLY A 72 -4.68 0.52 8.89
C GLY A 72 -4.95 0.48 7.39
N ALA A 73 -4.12 -0.21 6.60
CA ALA A 73 -4.44 -0.57 5.23
C ALA A 73 -5.82 -1.23 5.15
N LYS A 74 -6.62 -0.80 4.17
CA LYS A 74 -7.97 -1.32 3.92
C LYS A 74 -7.97 -2.05 2.60
N ALA A 75 -8.60 -3.22 2.59
CA ALA A 75 -8.90 -3.95 1.36
C ALA A 75 -9.73 -3.07 0.40
N ASP A 76 -9.51 -3.25 -0.89
CA ASP A 76 -10.17 -2.49 -1.95
C ASP A 76 -10.34 -3.37 -3.19
N ASP A 77 -11.57 -3.55 -3.66
CA ASP A 77 -11.93 -4.42 -4.79
C ASP A 77 -11.23 -5.81 -4.74
N GLU A 78 -10.34 -6.10 -5.70
CA GLU A 78 -9.58 -7.35 -5.76
C GLU A 78 -8.39 -7.41 -4.78
N TRP A 79 -8.05 -6.30 -4.13
CA TRP A 79 -6.95 -6.20 -3.17
C TRP A 79 -7.41 -6.50 -1.76
N SER A 80 -6.64 -7.34 -1.08
CA SER A 80 -6.87 -7.74 0.31
C SER A 80 -5.59 -7.64 1.12
N VAL A 81 -5.76 -7.51 2.43
CA VAL A 81 -4.65 -7.55 3.39
C VAL A 81 -4.58 -8.94 4.01
N VAL A 82 -3.41 -9.55 3.97
CA VAL A 82 -3.12 -10.88 4.52
C VAL A 82 -2.23 -10.74 5.74
N ASP A 83 -2.64 -11.42 6.81
CA ASP A 83 -1.81 -11.62 7.99
C ASP A 83 -0.73 -12.68 7.73
N ARG A 84 0.52 -12.34 8.03
CA ARG A 84 1.65 -13.27 7.96
C ARG A 84 1.93 -13.86 9.35
N THR A 85 2.48 -15.07 9.38
CA THR A 85 2.80 -15.77 10.64
C THR A 85 3.94 -15.12 11.42
N ASP A 86 4.75 -14.28 10.76
CA ASP A 86 5.81 -13.46 11.35
C ASP A 86 5.28 -12.18 12.04
N GLY A 87 3.95 -11.97 12.06
CA GLY A 87 3.29 -10.83 12.68
C GLY A 87 3.21 -9.58 11.79
N THR A 88 3.76 -9.63 10.57
CA THR A 88 3.61 -8.56 9.59
C THR A 88 2.35 -8.75 8.73
N LYS A 89 2.00 -7.72 7.94
CA LYS A 89 0.89 -7.76 7.00
C LYS A 89 1.39 -7.51 5.59
N MET A 90 0.77 -8.14 4.60
CA MET A 90 1.09 -7.94 3.19
C MET A 90 -0.16 -7.83 2.33
N TRP A 91 0.01 -7.29 1.15
CA TRP A 91 -1.04 -7.21 0.15
C TRP A 91 -1.20 -8.53 -0.62
N ALA A 92 -2.42 -8.76 -1.07
CA ALA A 92 -2.78 -9.85 -1.95
C ALA A 92 -3.76 -9.37 -3.01
N TYR A 93 -3.56 -9.80 -4.25
CA TYR A 93 -4.44 -9.52 -5.39
C TYR A 93 -5.22 -10.78 -5.76
N ASP A 94 -6.56 -10.70 -5.82
CA ASP A 94 -7.48 -11.85 -5.94
C ASP A 94 -7.18 -12.95 -4.88
N GLY A 95 -6.78 -12.50 -3.70
CA GLY A 95 -6.37 -13.35 -2.59
C GLY A 95 -5.03 -14.08 -2.79
N LYS A 96 -4.24 -13.77 -3.81
CA LYS A 96 -2.86 -14.27 -3.94
C LYS A 96 -1.89 -13.26 -3.34
N PRO A 97 -1.08 -13.63 -2.33
CA PRO A 97 -0.05 -12.73 -1.80
C PRO A 97 0.91 -12.26 -2.89
N VAL A 98 1.26 -10.97 -2.86
CA VAL A 98 2.12 -10.34 -3.88
C VAL A 98 3.48 -9.88 -3.32
N TYR A 99 4.49 -9.91 -4.18
CA TYR A 99 5.90 -9.64 -3.91
C TYR A 99 6.48 -8.71 -4.96
#